data_AF-A0A954CCG2-F1
#
_entry.id   AF-A0A954CCG2-F1
#
_cell.length_a   1.000
_cell.length_b   1.000
_cell.length_c   1.000
_cell.angle_alpha   90.00
_cell.angle_beta   90.00
_cell.angle_gamma   90.00
#
_symmetry.space_group_name_H-M   'P 1'
#
loop_
_entity.id
_entity.type
_entity.pdbx_description
1 polymer ?
#
loop_
_entity_poly.entity_id
_entity_poly.type
_entity_poly.pdbx_seq_one_letter_code
_entity_poly.pdbx_strand_id
1 'polypeptide(L)'
;MWSFCWPATSPPCLPAPSSPSGWPGADPVGFSGSYAADDVTFLLKPVELAPTPVAEKERLIQSGARHYSEMLSAEEAPDATYLALFHQALAANRGRFAGDLARLAKALHRDRPPGEIVLASLARAGTPVGVLLRRALVRLGRPVAHYSLSIIRDRGIDRAALDWMLARHAADRMVFVDGWTGKGAIAGELVASLGREHAGGAAVPAPELVAVADLAGVAALAATAADYLIPSAILNAVVSGLVSRTVLNDDVVGPGEFHACVVQHHLAGHDLSRRFVDALMPDLEAALADAAVAPAVWGEGDRRDLADTSA
;
A
#
# COMPACT_ATOMS: atom_id res chain seq x y z
N MET A 1 32.53 17.87 -43.53
CA MET A 1 31.79 19.06 -43.08
C MET A 1 30.32 18.66 -43.02
N TRP A 2 29.65 18.41 -41.90
CA TRP A 2 29.87 18.70 -40.48
C TRP A 2 29.28 17.53 -39.66
N SER A 3 30.06 16.96 -38.75
CA SER A 3 29.58 16.08 -37.68
C SER A 3 29.26 16.96 -36.46
N PHE A 4 28.05 16.85 -35.92
CA PHE A 4 27.74 17.36 -34.58
C PHE A 4 27.78 16.21 -33.59
N CYS A 5 28.83 16.20 -32.78
CA CYS A 5 29.01 15.36 -31.62
C CYS A 5 28.38 16.11 -30.43
N TRP A 6 27.41 15.48 -29.75
CA TRP A 6 26.87 16.00 -28.49
C TRP A 6 27.65 15.35 -27.33
N PRO A 7 28.18 16.11 -26.36
CA PRO A 7 28.79 15.53 -25.18
C PRO A 7 27.70 15.02 -24.22
N ALA A 8 27.85 13.79 -23.75
CA ALA A 8 27.10 13.25 -22.64
C ALA A 8 27.64 13.84 -21.34
N THR A 9 26.91 14.77 -20.73
CA THR A 9 27.14 15.21 -19.35
C THR A 9 26.03 14.65 -18.47
N SER A 10 26.35 13.66 -17.64
CA SER A 10 25.51 13.23 -16.52
C SER A 10 25.28 14.40 -15.56
N PRO A 11 24.08 14.59 -14.99
CA PRO A 11 23.89 15.59 -13.95
C PRO A 11 24.64 15.19 -12.67
N PRO A 12 25.14 16.15 -11.87
CA PRO A 12 25.86 15.85 -10.64
C PRO A 12 24.92 15.21 -9.61
N CYS A 13 25.38 14.10 -9.03
CA CYS A 13 24.76 13.45 -7.88
C CYS A 13 24.89 14.40 -6.67
N LEU A 14 23.77 14.88 -6.13
CA LEU A 14 23.77 15.71 -4.92
C LEU A 14 24.20 14.84 -3.72
N PRO A 15 25.09 15.33 -2.85
CA PRO A 15 25.52 14.57 -1.68
C PRO A 15 24.37 14.47 -0.66
N ALA A 16 24.21 13.28 -0.06
CA ALA A 16 23.32 13.08 1.07
C ALA A 16 23.79 13.96 2.25
N PRO A 17 22.89 14.70 2.93
CA PRO A 17 23.29 15.51 4.08
C PRO A 17 23.67 14.61 5.26
N SER A 18 24.88 14.81 5.79
CA SER A 18 25.34 14.23 7.05
C SER A 18 24.58 14.82 8.24
N SER A 19 24.01 13.97 9.08
CA SER A 19 23.19 14.35 10.25
C SER A 19 24.02 14.83 11.43
N PRO A 20 23.67 15.95 12.08
CA PRO A 20 24.03 16.21 13.47
C PRO A 20 22.87 15.88 14.42
N SER A 21 23.23 15.34 15.57
CA SER A 21 22.34 14.93 16.67
C SER A 21 21.56 16.08 17.31
N GLY A 22 20.25 15.83 17.53
CA GLY A 22 19.49 16.20 18.73
C GLY A 22 18.78 17.55 18.77
N TRP A 23 17.56 17.67 18.18
CA TRP A 23 16.49 18.65 18.51
C TRP A 23 15.10 18.08 18.08
N PRO A 24 13.97 18.48 18.70
CA PRO A 24 12.63 17.95 18.40
C PRO A 24 12.10 18.54 17.08
N GLY A 25 11.59 17.67 16.20
CA GLY A 25 11.27 17.99 14.80
C GLY A 25 12.14 17.27 13.76
N ALA A 26 12.85 16.20 14.15
CA ALA A 26 13.50 15.31 13.21
C ALA A 26 12.42 14.62 12.35
N ASP A 27 12.47 14.82 11.03
CA ASP A 27 11.75 13.99 10.06
C ASP A 27 11.99 12.52 10.44
N PRO A 28 10.93 11.73 10.75
CA PRO A 28 11.09 10.29 10.82
C PRO A 28 11.37 9.86 9.38
N VAL A 29 12.64 9.63 9.06
CA VAL A 29 13.03 9.02 7.80
C VAL A 29 12.34 7.66 7.77
N GLY A 30 11.30 7.52 6.95
CA GLY A 30 10.57 6.27 6.82
C GLY A 30 11.49 5.11 6.42
N PHE A 31 10.99 3.89 6.48
CA PHE A 31 11.77 2.67 6.21
C PHE A 31 11.10 1.83 5.11
N SER A 32 11.80 0.88 4.48
CA SER A 32 11.23 0.03 3.42
C SER A 32 10.79 -1.36 3.88
N GLY A 33 10.84 -1.62 5.19
CA GLY A 33 10.70 -2.97 5.74
C GLY A 33 11.73 -3.90 5.11
N SER A 34 11.28 -5.04 4.60
CA SER A 34 12.13 -5.96 3.84
C SER A 34 12.08 -5.79 2.32
N TYR A 35 11.32 -4.82 1.79
CA TYR A 35 11.37 -4.45 0.37
C TYR A 35 12.65 -3.68 0.02
N ALA A 36 12.90 -3.49 -1.29
CA ALA A 36 13.95 -2.58 -1.72
C ALA A 36 13.61 -1.14 -1.31
N ALA A 37 14.63 -0.34 -0.96
CA ALA A 37 14.44 1.04 -0.50
C ALA A 37 13.67 1.92 -1.51
N ASP A 38 13.88 1.66 -2.80
CA ASP A 38 13.21 2.40 -3.87
C ASP A 38 11.75 1.98 -4.08
N ASP A 39 11.32 0.83 -3.55
CA ASP A 39 9.99 0.29 -3.83
C ASP A 39 8.89 0.91 -2.96
N VAL A 40 9.18 1.25 -1.71
CA VAL A 40 8.21 1.79 -0.75
C VAL A 40 8.89 2.49 0.41
N THR A 41 8.30 3.58 0.89
CA THR A 41 8.59 4.19 2.19
C THR A 41 7.40 4.00 3.12
N PHE A 42 7.54 3.18 4.16
CA PHE A 42 6.58 3.07 5.25
C PHE A 42 6.62 4.35 6.10
N LEU A 43 5.47 5.01 6.20
CA LEU A 43 5.21 6.12 7.10
C LEU A 43 4.53 5.57 8.35
N LEU A 44 5.28 4.76 9.08
CA LEU A 44 4.86 4.10 10.32
C LEU A 44 5.98 4.24 11.34
N LYS A 45 5.65 4.28 12.62
CA LYS A 45 6.62 4.28 13.74
C LYS A 45 6.94 2.85 14.15
N PRO A 46 8.16 2.32 13.92
CA PRO A 46 8.54 1.03 14.47
C PRO A 46 8.57 1.08 16.00
N VAL A 47 7.95 0.10 16.66
CA VAL A 47 7.92 -0.02 18.12
C VAL A 47 8.18 -1.45 18.55
N GLU A 48 8.64 -1.62 19.79
CA GLU A 48 8.66 -2.91 20.46
C GLU A 48 7.38 -3.04 21.28
N LEU A 49 6.50 -3.96 20.88
CA LEU A 49 5.25 -4.23 21.58
C LEU A 49 5.14 -5.74 21.82
N ALA A 50 4.97 -6.13 23.08
CA ALA A 50 4.73 -7.53 23.42
C ALA A 50 3.37 -7.98 22.87
N PRO A 51 3.28 -9.17 22.24
CA PRO A 51 2.02 -9.65 21.72
C PRO A 51 1.02 -9.93 22.86
N THR A 52 -0.22 -9.50 22.67
CA THR A 52 -1.34 -9.83 23.55
C THR A 52 -1.88 -11.22 23.18
N PRO A 53 -2.03 -12.14 24.14
CA PRO A 53 -2.65 -13.45 23.90
C PRO A 53 -4.02 -13.32 23.24
N VAL A 54 -4.34 -14.23 22.30
CA VAL A 54 -5.58 -14.13 21.50
C VAL A 54 -6.83 -14.08 22.37
N ALA A 55 -6.94 -14.97 23.37
CA ALA A 55 -8.07 -15.00 24.30
C ALA A 55 -8.23 -13.69 25.10
N GLU A 56 -7.12 -13.09 25.51
CA GLU A 56 -7.15 -11.82 26.26
C GLU A 56 -7.52 -10.66 25.34
N LYS A 57 -6.99 -10.65 24.11
CA LYS A 57 -7.35 -9.67 23.09
C LYS A 57 -8.85 -9.73 22.78
N GLU A 58 -9.41 -10.93 22.58
CA GLU A 58 -10.83 -11.12 22.33
C GLU A 58 -11.69 -10.64 23.52
N ARG A 59 -11.29 -10.96 24.75
CA ARG A 59 -11.97 -10.48 25.97
C ARG A 59 -11.99 -8.95 26.07
N LEU A 60 -10.86 -8.29 25.79
CA LEU A 60 -10.74 -6.83 25.85
C LEU A 60 -11.54 -6.13 24.75
N ILE A 61 -11.58 -6.70 23.54
CA ILE A 61 -12.39 -6.17 22.43
C ILE A 61 -13.88 -6.35 22.74
N GLN A 62 -14.30 -7.55 23.17
CA GLN A 62 -15.72 -7.83 23.46
C GLN A 62 -16.27 -7.02 24.64
N SER A 63 -15.43 -6.69 25.62
CA SER A 63 -15.80 -5.83 26.74
C SER A 63 -15.77 -4.33 26.42
N GLY A 64 -15.27 -3.95 25.24
CA GLY A 64 -15.08 -2.54 24.85
C GLY A 64 -13.94 -1.84 25.59
N ALA A 65 -13.15 -2.57 26.38
CA ALA A 65 -12.06 -2.01 27.17
C ALA A 65 -10.88 -1.52 26.33
N ARG A 66 -10.68 -2.10 25.14
CA ARG A 66 -9.67 -1.68 24.16
C ARG A 66 -10.14 -1.91 22.72
N HIS A 67 -9.67 -1.05 21.81
CA HIS A 67 -9.89 -1.26 20.37
C HIS A 67 -8.93 -2.30 19.80
N TYR A 68 -9.33 -3.00 18.73
CA TYR A 68 -8.53 -4.10 18.16
C TYR A 68 -7.14 -3.65 17.64
N SER A 69 -7.01 -2.36 17.30
CA SER A 69 -5.79 -1.73 16.80
C SER A 69 -4.80 -1.37 17.90
N GLU A 70 -5.21 -1.40 19.17
CA GLU A 70 -4.32 -1.09 20.29
C GLU A 70 -3.43 -2.28 20.69
N MET A 71 -3.70 -3.47 20.12
CA MET A 71 -3.08 -4.73 20.52
C MET A 71 -2.70 -5.56 19.29
N LEU A 72 -1.56 -6.24 19.37
CA LEU A 72 -1.12 -7.21 18.36
C LEU A 72 -1.13 -8.61 18.96
N SER A 73 -1.67 -9.58 18.22
CA SER A 73 -1.44 -10.99 18.52
C SER A 73 -0.14 -11.41 17.85
N ALA A 74 0.55 -12.40 18.43
CA ALA A 74 1.75 -12.96 17.82
C ALA A 74 1.42 -13.48 16.42
N GLU A 75 2.27 -13.12 15.46
CA GLU A 75 2.21 -13.68 14.11
C GLU A 75 3.19 -14.85 14.05
N GLU A 76 2.65 -16.04 13.80
CA GLU A 76 3.43 -17.27 13.71
C GLU A 76 4.04 -17.43 12.31
N ALA A 77 5.17 -18.12 12.24
CA ALA A 77 5.77 -18.49 10.97
C ALA A 77 4.82 -19.41 10.18
N PRO A 78 4.67 -19.21 8.86
CA PRO A 78 3.84 -20.10 8.05
C PRO A 78 4.48 -21.49 8.02
N ASP A 79 3.67 -22.52 8.31
CA ASP A 79 4.13 -23.90 8.22
C ASP A 79 4.32 -24.35 6.75
N ALA A 80 4.92 -25.53 6.57
CA ALA A 80 5.20 -26.07 5.23
C ALA A 80 3.93 -26.30 4.40
N THR A 81 2.82 -26.67 5.03
CA THR A 81 1.53 -26.87 4.34
C THR A 81 0.99 -25.54 3.83
N TYR A 82 1.05 -24.50 4.66
CA TYR A 82 0.55 -23.18 4.32
C TYR A 82 1.41 -22.50 3.25
N LEU A 83 2.73 -22.68 3.31
CA LEU A 83 3.65 -22.26 2.25
C LEU A 83 3.37 -22.98 0.93
N ALA A 84 3.07 -24.29 0.96
CA ALA A 84 2.70 -25.03 -0.24
C ALA A 84 1.40 -24.50 -0.87
N LEU A 85 0.37 -24.21 -0.05
CA LEU A 85 -0.87 -23.59 -0.51
C LEU A 85 -0.63 -22.21 -1.12
N PHE A 86 0.22 -21.38 -0.49
CA PHE A 86 0.62 -20.10 -1.06
C PHE A 86 1.27 -20.25 -2.44
N HIS A 87 2.22 -21.16 -2.59
CA HIS A 87 2.90 -21.37 -3.87
C HIS A 87 1.95 -21.89 -4.95
N GLN A 88 1.03 -22.79 -4.61
CA GLN A 88 -0.01 -23.27 -5.52
C GLN A 88 -0.95 -22.12 -5.95
N ALA A 89 -1.43 -21.33 -4.99
CA ALA A 89 -2.29 -20.19 -5.27
C ALA A 89 -1.58 -19.13 -6.13
N LEU A 90 -0.31 -18.84 -5.84
CA LEU A 90 0.51 -17.93 -6.65
C LEU A 90 0.67 -18.45 -8.07
N ALA A 91 1.01 -19.73 -8.25
CA ALA A 91 1.15 -20.34 -9.57
C ALA A 91 -0.16 -20.31 -10.38
N ALA A 92 -1.29 -20.56 -9.73
CA ALA A 92 -2.60 -20.56 -10.38
C ALA A 92 -3.08 -19.15 -10.78
N ASN A 93 -2.74 -18.12 -9.99
CA ASN A 93 -3.29 -16.77 -10.16
C ASN A 93 -2.30 -15.72 -10.68
N ARG A 94 -0.99 -16.01 -10.76
CA ARG A 94 0.05 -15.02 -11.15
C ARG A 94 -0.24 -14.30 -12.46
N GLY A 95 -0.66 -15.03 -13.50
CA GLY A 95 -0.95 -14.43 -14.81
C GLY A 95 -2.13 -13.47 -14.78
N ARG A 96 -3.22 -13.86 -14.09
CA ARG A 96 -4.39 -13.00 -13.89
C ARG A 96 -4.04 -11.77 -13.05
N PHE A 97 -3.36 -11.98 -11.93
CA PHE A 97 -2.96 -10.92 -11.01
C PHE A 97 -2.03 -9.89 -11.68
N ALA A 98 -1.04 -10.37 -12.44
CA ALA A 98 -0.14 -9.52 -13.23
C ALA A 98 -0.89 -8.77 -14.34
N GLY A 99 -1.82 -9.43 -15.02
CA GLY A 99 -2.70 -8.80 -16.00
C GLY A 99 -3.52 -7.67 -15.38
N ASP A 100 -4.20 -7.93 -14.27
CA ASP A 100 -5.00 -6.93 -13.54
C ASP A 100 -4.15 -5.73 -13.09
N LEU A 101 -2.95 -5.97 -12.55
CA LEU A 101 -2.00 -4.92 -12.21
C LEU A 101 -1.55 -4.09 -13.43
N ALA A 102 -1.29 -4.74 -14.56
CA ALA A 102 -0.94 -4.04 -15.81
C ALA A 102 -2.08 -3.14 -16.29
N ARG A 103 -3.33 -3.61 -16.19
CA ARG A 103 -4.53 -2.83 -16.54
C ARG A 103 -4.66 -1.59 -15.65
N LEU A 104 -4.44 -1.74 -14.33
CA LEU A 104 -4.44 -0.62 -13.39
C LEU A 104 -3.31 0.37 -13.68
N ALA A 105 -2.09 -0.10 -13.87
CA ALA A 105 -0.94 0.75 -14.18
C ALA A 105 -1.15 1.54 -15.49
N LYS A 106 -1.70 0.89 -16.52
CA LYS A 106 -2.06 1.54 -17.80
C LYS A 106 -3.15 2.59 -17.61
N ALA A 107 -4.17 2.33 -16.79
CA ALA A 107 -5.22 3.29 -16.49
C ALA A 107 -4.66 4.50 -15.72
N LEU A 108 -3.88 4.28 -14.66
CA LEU A 108 -3.23 5.35 -13.92
C LEU A 108 -2.29 6.17 -14.80
N HIS A 109 -1.51 5.53 -15.68
CA HIS A 109 -0.64 6.24 -16.62
C HIS A 109 -1.42 7.15 -17.57
N ARG A 110 -2.58 6.69 -18.06
CA ARG A 110 -3.46 7.41 -19.00
C ARG A 110 -4.23 8.55 -18.33
N ASP A 111 -4.83 8.27 -17.17
CA ASP A 111 -5.86 9.14 -16.58
C ASP A 111 -5.29 10.17 -15.61
N ARG A 112 -4.12 9.92 -15.02
CA ARG A 112 -3.48 10.86 -14.09
C ARG A 112 -2.82 12.01 -14.84
N PRO A 113 -2.88 13.25 -14.30
CA PRO A 113 -2.24 14.41 -14.93
C PRO A 113 -0.76 14.16 -15.24
N PRO A 114 -0.19 14.75 -16.32
CA PRO A 114 1.23 14.57 -16.64
C PRO A 114 2.14 14.89 -15.45
N GLY A 115 3.18 14.10 -15.24
CA GLY A 115 4.14 14.26 -14.13
C GLY A 115 4.09 13.11 -13.11
N GLU A 116 4.48 13.43 -11.88
CA GLU A 116 4.53 12.47 -10.77
C GLU A 116 3.15 11.87 -10.45
N ILE A 117 3.15 10.58 -10.09
CA ILE A 117 2.05 9.91 -9.41
C ILE A 117 2.52 9.54 -7.99
N VAL A 118 1.71 9.82 -6.98
CA VAL A 118 2.02 9.44 -5.60
C VAL A 118 1.09 8.31 -5.19
N LEU A 119 1.64 7.12 -5.01
CA LEU A 119 0.91 5.96 -4.51
C LEU A 119 0.91 5.99 -2.98
N ALA A 120 -0.26 5.95 -2.37
CA ALA A 120 -0.48 5.87 -0.92
C ALA A 120 -1.10 4.50 -0.61
N SER A 121 -0.29 3.46 -0.42
CA SER A 121 -0.79 2.12 -0.14
C SER A 121 -1.28 1.98 1.30
N LEU A 122 -2.46 1.40 1.45
CA LEU A 122 -3.09 1.19 2.75
C LEU A 122 -2.43 -0.03 3.42
N ALA A 123 -1.71 0.24 4.51
CA ALA A 123 -0.97 -0.78 5.20
C ALA A 123 -1.93 -1.80 5.85
N ARG A 124 -1.79 -3.11 5.63
CA ARG A 124 -0.67 -3.76 4.93
C ARG A 124 -1.00 -4.30 3.56
N ALA A 125 -2.25 -4.72 3.33
CA ALA A 125 -2.64 -5.50 2.15
C ALA A 125 -2.40 -4.73 0.84
N GLY A 126 -2.45 -3.40 0.87
CA GLY A 126 -2.12 -2.56 -0.25
C GLY A 126 -0.63 -2.45 -0.56
N THR A 127 0.25 -2.73 0.40
CA THR A 127 1.70 -2.51 0.23
C THR A 127 2.31 -3.31 -0.92
N PRO A 128 2.12 -4.64 -1.00
CA PRO A 128 2.69 -5.43 -2.10
C PRO A 128 2.15 -4.98 -3.47
N VAL A 129 0.89 -4.56 -3.51
CA VAL A 129 0.22 -4.04 -4.71
C VAL A 129 0.80 -2.67 -5.10
N GLY A 130 1.00 -1.78 -4.14
CA GLY A 130 1.65 -0.48 -4.35
C GLY A 130 3.08 -0.62 -4.87
N VAL A 131 3.85 -1.59 -4.35
CA VAL A 131 5.19 -1.92 -4.86
C VAL A 131 5.14 -2.36 -6.32
N LEU A 132 4.24 -3.29 -6.67
CA LEU A 132 4.08 -3.78 -8.04
C LEU A 132 3.61 -2.68 -9.00
N LEU A 133 2.64 -1.87 -8.60
CA LEU A 133 2.16 -0.72 -9.38
C LEU A 133 3.26 0.33 -9.57
N ARG A 134 4.06 0.62 -8.53
CA ARG A 134 5.19 1.54 -8.62
C ARG A 134 6.20 1.07 -9.67
N ARG A 135 6.61 -0.21 -9.61
CA ARG A 135 7.53 -0.79 -10.62
C ARG A 135 6.92 -0.75 -12.03
N ALA A 136 5.64 -1.08 -12.18
CA ALA A 136 4.93 -1.04 -13.46
C ALA A 136 4.88 0.37 -14.07
N LEU A 137 4.50 1.37 -13.27
CA LEU A 137 4.39 2.76 -13.71
C LEU A 137 5.76 3.36 -14.06
N VAL A 138 6.82 3.03 -13.32
CA VAL A 138 8.19 3.38 -13.68
C VAL A 138 8.58 2.76 -15.02
N ARG A 139 8.16 1.52 -15.30
CA ARG A 139 8.36 0.87 -16.61
C ARG A 139 7.61 1.56 -17.75
N LEU A 140 6.45 2.14 -17.45
CA LEU A 140 5.71 3.02 -18.36
C LEU A 140 6.28 4.45 -18.44
N GLY A 141 7.44 4.72 -17.82
CA GLY A 141 8.13 6.00 -17.89
C GLY A 141 7.53 7.10 -17.00
N ARG A 142 6.73 6.76 -15.99
CA ARG A 142 6.19 7.74 -15.03
C ARG A 142 7.14 7.93 -13.85
N PRO A 143 7.36 9.17 -13.40
CA PRO A 143 7.90 9.42 -12.06
C PRO A 143 6.86 8.98 -11.02
N VAL A 144 7.29 8.20 -10.03
CA VAL A 144 6.40 7.66 -8.99
C VAL A 144 7.07 7.70 -7.63
N ALA A 145 6.39 8.30 -6.65
CA ALA A 145 6.67 8.11 -5.24
C ALA A 145 5.67 7.09 -4.67
N HIS A 146 6.12 6.21 -3.77
CA HIS A 146 5.25 5.23 -3.13
C HIS A 146 5.48 5.22 -1.62
N TYR A 147 4.41 5.50 -0.89
CA TYR A 147 4.33 5.47 0.55
C TYR A 147 3.33 4.41 0.99
N SER A 148 3.61 3.78 2.13
CA SER A 148 2.64 2.92 2.82
C SER A 148 2.30 3.53 4.17
N LEU A 149 1.01 3.76 4.41
CA LEU A 149 0.51 4.44 5.61
C LEU A 149 -0.63 3.67 6.26
N SER A 150 -0.87 3.94 7.53
CA SER A 150 -1.93 3.29 8.29
C SER A 150 -3.30 3.87 7.95
N ILE A 151 -4.30 2.98 7.91
CA ILE A 151 -5.70 3.31 8.07
C ILE A 151 -6.31 2.24 8.98
N ILE A 152 -7.11 2.68 9.95
CA ILE A 152 -7.72 1.81 10.93
C ILE A 152 -9.21 2.09 10.92
N ARG A 153 -10.02 1.05 10.70
CA ARG A 153 -11.48 1.16 10.76
C ARG A 153 -11.91 1.76 12.09
N ASP A 154 -12.87 2.67 12.05
CA ASP A 154 -13.45 3.38 13.19
C ASP A 154 -12.47 4.37 13.88
N ARG A 155 -11.24 4.52 13.36
CA ARG A 155 -10.21 5.45 13.86
C ARG A 155 -9.73 6.43 12.80
N GLY A 156 -9.69 5.99 11.54
CA GLY A 156 -9.32 6.79 10.39
C GLY A 156 -7.94 6.53 9.83
N ILE A 157 -7.61 7.32 8.82
CA ILE A 157 -6.29 7.37 8.21
C ILE A 157 -5.29 8.02 9.17
N ASP A 158 -4.04 7.57 9.11
CA ASP A 158 -2.93 8.22 9.81
C ASP A 158 -2.73 9.64 9.27
N ARG A 159 -3.17 10.60 10.08
CA ARG A 159 -3.11 12.01 9.72
C ARG A 159 -1.68 12.53 9.69
N ALA A 160 -0.82 12.11 10.61
CA ALA A 160 0.56 12.57 10.62
C ALA A 160 1.29 12.13 9.35
N ALA A 161 1.05 10.89 8.89
CA ALA A 161 1.58 10.40 7.61
C ALA A 161 1.00 11.18 6.41
N LEU A 162 -0.31 11.44 6.41
CA LEU A 162 -0.97 12.21 5.35
C LEU A 162 -0.42 13.64 5.25
N ASP A 163 -0.32 14.34 6.39
CA ASP A 163 0.23 15.70 6.47
C ASP A 163 1.69 15.73 6.01
N TRP A 164 2.48 14.72 6.38
CA TRP A 164 3.87 14.57 5.94
C TRP A 164 3.98 14.42 4.41
N MET A 165 3.07 13.66 3.80
CA MET A 165 3.00 13.50 2.34
C MET A 165 2.55 14.79 1.65
N LEU A 166 1.54 15.49 2.20
CA LEU A 166 1.00 16.73 1.64
C LEU A 166 1.97 17.91 1.73
N ALA A 167 2.89 17.88 2.70
CA ALA A 167 3.99 18.83 2.76
C ALA A 167 5.01 18.69 1.61
N ARG A 168 4.99 17.55 0.89
CA ARG A 168 5.98 17.18 -0.14
C ARG A 168 5.39 17.01 -1.53
N HIS A 169 4.12 16.63 -1.61
CA HIS A 169 3.45 16.35 -2.86
C HIS A 169 2.10 17.06 -2.94
N ALA A 170 1.71 17.45 -4.14
CA ALA A 170 0.38 18.01 -4.37
C ALA A 170 -0.70 16.94 -4.17
N ALA A 171 -1.80 17.32 -3.51
CA ALA A 171 -2.91 16.43 -3.19
C ALA A 171 -3.52 15.74 -4.44
N ASP A 172 -3.57 16.45 -5.57
CA ASP A 172 -4.08 15.96 -6.85
C ASP A 172 -3.17 14.91 -7.52
N ARG A 173 -1.98 14.64 -6.95
CA ARG A 173 -1.07 13.58 -7.41
C ARG A 173 -1.25 12.28 -6.66
N MET A 174 -1.90 12.31 -5.50
CA MET A 174 -2.06 11.15 -4.64
C MET A 174 -3.22 10.25 -5.08
N VAL A 175 -3.01 8.95 -4.95
CA VAL A 175 -4.03 7.92 -5.13
C VAL A 175 -3.81 6.83 -4.10
N PHE A 176 -4.88 6.29 -3.52
CA PHE A 176 -4.81 5.26 -2.50
C PHE A 176 -4.82 3.88 -3.12
N VAL A 177 -4.07 2.94 -2.55
CA VAL A 177 -3.91 1.60 -3.13
C VAL A 177 -4.22 0.51 -2.11
N ASP A 178 -5.05 -0.46 -2.50
CA ASP A 178 -5.28 -1.69 -1.75
C ASP A 178 -5.34 -2.91 -2.68
N GLY A 179 -5.24 -4.12 -2.14
CA GLY A 179 -5.34 -5.35 -2.92
C GLY A 179 -6.76 -5.76 -3.24
N TRP A 180 -7.69 -5.59 -2.30
CA TRP A 180 -9.07 -6.05 -2.47
C TRP A 180 -10.01 -5.29 -1.55
N THR A 181 -11.22 -4.98 -2.03
CA THR A 181 -12.30 -4.45 -1.21
C THR A 181 -13.57 -5.30 -1.34
N GLY A 182 -14.02 -5.85 -0.21
CA GLY A 182 -15.17 -6.75 -0.14
C GLY A 182 -16.46 -6.11 0.33
N LYS A 183 -16.45 -5.50 1.52
CA LYS A 183 -17.61 -4.81 2.13
C LYS A 183 -17.47 -3.30 2.16
N GLY A 184 -16.39 -2.77 1.58
CA GLY A 184 -16.08 -1.34 1.60
C GLY A 184 -15.79 -0.71 2.95
N ALA A 185 -15.48 -1.48 4.00
CA ALA A 185 -15.18 -0.92 5.32
C ALA A 185 -13.99 0.07 5.29
N ILE A 186 -12.88 -0.30 4.65
CA ILE A 186 -11.70 0.56 4.53
C ILE A 186 -11.92 1.69 3.52
N ALA A 187 -12.61 1.42 2.41
CA ALA A 187 -12.99 2.45 1.44
C ALA A 187 -13.86 3.54 2.09
N GLY A 188 -14.85 3.12 2.89
CA GLY A 188 -15.71 4.02 3.66
C GLY A 188 -14.94 4.80 4.72
N GLU A 189 -14.02 4.16 5.44
CA GLU A 189 -13.15 4.86 6.40
C GLU A 189 -12.25 5.90 5.72
N LEU A 190 -11.74 5.60 4.52
CA LEU A 190 -10.94 6.54 3.73
C LEU A 190 -11.76 7.77 3.35
N VAL A 191 -12.96 7.57 2.81
CA VAL A 191 -13.89 8.67 2.47
C VAL A 191 -14.22 9.49 3.71
N ALA A 192 -14.56 8.85 4.82
CA ALA A 192 -14.91 9.52 6.07
C ALA A 192 -13.73 10.32 6.64
N SER A 193 -12.52 9.74 6.62
CA SER A 193 -11.30 10.38 7.11
C SER A 193 -10.97 11.63 6.32
N LEU A 194 -10.91 11.53 4.99
CA LEU A 194 -10.57 12.68 4.13
C LEU A 194 -11.68 13.74 4.15
N GLY A 195 -12.95 13.34 4.30
CA GLY A 195 -14.06 14.27 4.47
C GLY A 195 -13.95 15.11 5.76
N ARG A 196 -13.53 14.51 6.87
CA ARG A 196 -13.26 15.23 8.13
C ARG A 196 -12.15 16.26 7.97
N GLU A 197 -11.08 15.87 7.28
CA GLU A 197 -9.93 16.74 7.02
C GLU A 197 -10.28 17.92 6.10
N HIS A 198 -11.05 17.66 5.04
CA HIS A 198 -11.55 18.70 4.13
C HIS A 198 -12.41 19.74 4.86
N ALA A 199 -13.32 19.28 5.73
CA ALA A 199 -14.16 20.16 6.54
C ALA A 199 -13.35 21.06 7.49
N GLY A 200 -12.14 20.64 7.87
CA GLY A 200 -11.18 21.44 8.63
C GLY A 200 -10.41 22.49 7.81
N GLY A 201 -10.65 22.59 6.50
CA GLY A 201 -10.01 23.58 5.61
C GLY A 201 -8.68 23.12 4.99
N ALA A 202 -8.30 21.86 5.15
CA ALA A 202 -7.06 21.31 4.57
C ALA A 202 -7.23 21.01 3.07
N ALA A 203 -6.17 21.23 2.29
CA ALA A 203 -6.07 20.70 0.94
C ALA A 203 -5.83 19.18 1.01
N VAL A 204 -6.88 18.39 0.80
CA VAL A 204 -6.83 16.93 0.92
C VAL A 204 -6.90 16.26 -0.46
N PRO A 205 -6.31 15.07 -0.62
CA PRO A 205 -6.49 14.29 -1.83
C PRO A 205 -7.93 13.81 -1.95
N ALA A 206 -8.37 13.54 -3.18
CA ALA A 206 -9.62 12.82 -3.39
C ALA A 206 -9.51 11.39 -2.79
N PRO A 207 -10.59 10.81 -2.24
CA PRO A 207 -10.61 9.45 -1.68
C PRO A 207 -10.59 8.38 -2.80
N GLU A 208 -9.69 8.52 -3.77
CA GLU A 208 -9.57 7.64 -4.92
C GLU A 208 -8.85 6.35 -4.50
N LEU A 209 -9.63 5.33 -4.11
CA LEU A 209 -9.11 3.99 -3.87
C LEU A 209 -8.95 3.23 -5.19
N VAL A 210 -7.74 2.78 -5.47
CA VAL A 210 -7.39 1.82 -6.51
C VAL A 210 -7.26 0.44 -5.88
N ALA A 211 -8.06 -0.51 -6.35
CA ALA A 211 -8.02 -1.89 -5.88
C ALA A 211 -7.75 -2.87 -7.03
N VAL A 212 -7.08 -3.99 -6.78
CA VAL A 212 -6.99 -5.05 -7.79
C VAL A 212 -8.37 -5.63 -8.07
N ALA A 213 -9.09 -6.00 -7.00
CA ALA A 213 -10.46 -6.49 -7.09
C ALA A 213 -11.40 -5.68 -6.17
N ASP A 214 -12.55 -5.29 -6.70
CA ASP A 214 -13.60 -4.58 -5.98
C ASP A 214 -14.91 -5.34 -6.11
N LEU A 215 -15.32 -6.03 -5.04
CA LEU A 215 -16.56 -6.80 -5.00
C LEU A 215 -17.76 -5.95 -4.56
N ALA A 216 -17.51 -4.80 -3.94
CA ALA A 216 -18.56 -3.94 -3.37
C ALA A 216 -18.93 -2.76 -4.26
N GLY A 217 -18.17 -2.50 -5.34
CA GLY A 217 -18.38 -1.34 -6.20
C GLY A 217 -17.98 -0.01 -5.53
N VAL A 218 -17.04 -0.03 -4.60
CA VAL A 218 -16.66 1.14 -3.79
C VAL A 218 -15.32 1.75 -4.16
N ALA A 219 -14.48 1.05 -4.93
CA ALA A 219 -13.21 1.58 -5.39
C ALA A 219 -13.42 2.61 -6.50
N ALA A 220 -12.62 3.67 -6.53
CA ALA A 220 -12.65 4.63 -7.64
C ALA A 220 -12.16 3.98 -8.95
N LEU A 221 -11.23 3.04 -8.85
CA LEU A 221 -10.72 2.24 -9.96
C LEU A 221 -10.46 0.82 -9.49
N ALA A 222 -10.97 -0.18 -10.22
CA ALA A 222 -10.57 -1.57 -10.03
C ALA A 222 -10.26 -2.27 -11.36
N ALA A 223 -9.46 -3.34 -11.29
CA ALA A 223 -9.18 -4.16 -12.47
C ALA A 223 -10.33 -5.13 -12.77
N THR A 224 -11.02 -5.60 -11.73
CA THR A 224 -12.05 -6.64 -11.83
C THR A 224 -13.03 -6.61 -10.66
N ALA A 225 -14.25 -7.08 -10.94
CA ALA A 225 -15.29 -7.39 -9.95
C ALA A 225 -15.27 -8.86 -9.48
N ALA A 226 -14.42 -9.70 -10.07
CA ALA A 226 -14.49 -11.13 -9.82
C ALA A 226 -13.73 -11.51 -8.56
N ASP A 227 -14.35 -12.34 -7.73
CA ASP A 227 -13.76 -12.87 -6.50
C ASP A 227 -12.74 -13.96 -6.84
N TYR A 228 -11.46 -13.65 -6.62
CA TYR A 228 -10.37 -14.61 -6.75
C TYR A 228 -9.34 -14.40 -5.66
N LEU A 229 -8.61 -15.46 -5.35
CA LEU A 229 -7.59 -15.44 -4.32
C LEU A 229 -6.41 -14.56 -4.75
N ILE A 230 -6.38 -13.33 -4.22
CA ILE A 230 -5.29 -12.39 -4.41
C ILE A 230 -4.02 -12.95 -3.74
N PRO A 231 -2.94 -13.27 -4.48
CA PRO A 231 -1.78 -13.94 -3.90
C PRO A 231 -1.10 -13.17 -2.76
N SER A 232 -1.11 -11.83 -2.81
CA SER A 232 -0.54 -10.98 -1.76
C SER A 232 -1.32 -10.99 -0.44
N ALA A 233 -2.56 -11.50 -0.43
CA ALA A 233 -3.41 -11.54 0.76
C ALA A 233 -3.19 -12.78 1.63
N ILE A 234 -2.42 -13.77 1.15
CA ILE A 234 -2.27 -15.07 1.82
C ILE A 234 -1.32 -14.95 3.01
N LEU A 235 -0.09 -14.45 2.80
CA LEU A 235 1.00 -14.57 3.78
C LEU A 235 1.35 -13.25 4.49
N ASN A 236 0.37 -12.63 5.16
CA ASN A 236 0.53 -11.54 6.14
C ASN A 236 1.86 -10.74 6.08
N ALA A 237 2.69 -10.76 7.13
CA ALA A 237 3.89 -9.92 7.23
C ALA A 237 5.01 -10.41 6.31
N VAL A 238 5.12 -11.73 6.13
CA VAL A 238 6.19 -12.33 5.32
C VAL A 238 6.03 -12.08 3.83
N VAL A 239 4.89 -11.57 3.36
CA VAL A 239 4.73 -11.03 2.00
C VAL A 239 4.54 -9.51 1.97
N SER A 240 4.52 -8.85 3.14
CA SER A 240 4.18 -7.43 3.29
C SER A 240 5.28 -6.63 3.99
N GLY A 241 6.54 -6.99 3.77
CA GLY A 241 7.70 -6.21 4.22
C GLY A 241 8.12 -6.47 5.67
N LEU A 242 7.71 -7.60 6.26
CA LEU A 242 7.91 -7.95 7.66
C LEU A 242 7.33 -6.93 8.65
N VAL A 243 6.29 -6.20 8.24
CA VAL A 243 5.58 -5.26 9.11
C VAL A 243 4.32 -5.93 9.66
N SER A 244 4.00 -5.71 10.94
CA SER A 244 2.74 -6.12 11.56
C SER A 244 1.54 -5.31 11.04
N ARG A 245 0.32 -5.68 11.42
CA ARG A 245 -0.79 -4.71 11.33
C ARG A 245 -0.41 -3.41 12.05
N THR A 246 -0.96 -2.30 11.57
CA THR A 246 -0.71 -1.00 12.17
C THR A 246 -1.40 -0.87 13.52
N VAL A 247 -0.79 -0.10 14.40
CA VAL A 247 -1.16 0.05 15.81
C VAL A 247 -1.41 1.51 16.09
N LEU A 248 -2.55 1.78 16.72
CA LEU A 248 -2.83 3.09 17.29
C LEU A 248 -3.16 2.86 18.76
N ASN A 249 -2.20 3.23 19.61
CA ASN A 249 -2.25 3.13 21.06
C ASN A 249 -1.45 4.31 21.64
N ASP A 250 -2.08 5.06 22.55
CA ASP A 250 -1.49 6.24 23.20
C ASP A 250 -0.22 5.93 24.02
N ASP A 251 -0.01 4.67 24.41
CA ASP A 251 1.22 4.23 25.09
C ASP A 251 2.46 4.35 24.19
N VAL A 252 2.28 4.26 22.87
CA VAL A 252 3.39 4.15 21.89
C VAL A 252 3.28 5.14 20.73
N VAL A 253 2.10 5.75 20.51
CA VAL A 253 1.84 6.79 19.51
C VAL A 253 1.42 8.07 20.24
N GLY A 254 2.30 9.06 20.25
CA GLY A 254 2.03 10.39 20.77
C GLY A 254 1.38 11.32 19.75
N PRO A 255 0.93 12.52 20.18
CA PRO A 255 0.34 13.50 19.28
C PRO A 255 1.28 13.89 18.13
N GLY A 256 0.78 13.79 16.89
CA GLY A 256 1.56 14.14 15.69
C GLY A 256 2.58 13.08 15.26
N GLU A 257 2.66 11.94 15.94
CA GLU A 257 3.47 10.81 15.49
C GLU A 257 2.70 9.92 14.51
N PHE A 258 3.43 9.23 13.63
CA PHE A 258 2.84 8.18 12.80
C PHE A 258 2.27 7.05 13.66
N HIS A 259 1.22 6.41 13.18
CA HIS A 259 0.73 5.15 13.70
C HIS A 259 1.87 4.14 13.74
N ALA A 260 1.86 3.30 14.77
CA ALA A 260 2.93 2.39 15.05
C ALA A 260 2.83 1.07 14.27
N CYS A 261 3.94 0.34 14.21
CA CYS A 261 3.99 -1.04 13.77
C CYS A 261 5.13 -1.79 14.48
N VAL A 262 5.04 -3.12 14.54
CA VAL A 262 6.15 -3.99 14.95
C VAL A 262 6.81 -4.55 13.70
N VAL A 263 8.14 -4.48 13.64
CA VAL A 263 8.94 -5.18 12.62
C VAL A 263 9.14 -6.62 13.09
N GLN A 264 8.65 -7.58 12.30
CA GLN A 264 8.59 -9.00 12.62
C GLN A 264 9.95 -9.68 12.38
N HIS A 265 10.98 -9.26 13.11
CA HIS A 265 12.34 -9.79 12.96
C HIS A 265 12.42 -11.31 13.14
N HIS A 266 11.59 -11.91 13.99
CA HIS A 266 11.54 -13.36 14.21
C HIS A 266 11.05 -14.13 12.98
N LEU A 267 10.39 -13.47 12.02
CA LEU A 267 9.91 -14.07 10.77
C LEU A 267 10.88 -13.88 9.59
N ALA A 268 12.05 -13.26 9.80
CA ALA A 268 12.98 -12.94 8.71
C ALA A 268 13.41 -14.19 7.89
N GLY A 269 13.51 -15.36 8.52
CA GLY A 269 13.83 -16.62 7.83
C GLY A 269 12.73 -17.12 6.88
N HIS A 270 11.52 -16.56 6.97
CA HIS A 270 10.35 -16.91 6.16
C HIS A 270 9.94 -15.80 5.19
N ASP A 271 10.73 -14.72 5.10
CA ASP A 271 10.38 -13.56 4.30
C ASP A 271 10.36 -13.86 2.80
N LEU A 272 9.22 -13.56 2.18
CA LEU A 272 8.92 -13.73 0.78
C LEU A 272 8.59 -12.39 0.10
N SER A 273 8.64 -11.26 0.81
CA SER A 273 8.18 -9.95 0.31
C SER A 273 8.83 -9.57 -1.02
N ARG A 274 10.17 -9.60 -1.09
CA ARG A 274 10.91 -9.34 -2.33
C ARG A 274 10.71 -10.45 -3.37
N ARG A 275 10.79 -11.71 -2.94
CA ARG A 275 10.64 -12.87 -3.83
C ARG A 275 9.28 -12.87 -4.53
N PHE A 276 8.22 -12.51 -3.82
CA PHE A 276 6.87 -12.41 -4.34
C PHE A 276 6.78 -11.37 -5.46
N VAL A 277 7.29 -10.17 -5.21
CA VAL A 277 7.32 -9.09 -6.20
C VAL A 277 8.16 -9.51 -7.41
N ASP A 278 9.38 -9.99 -7.18
CA ASP A 278 10.32 -10.38 -8.24
C ASP A 278 9.78 -11.54 -9.10
N ALA A 279 9.03 -12.47 -8.50
CA ALA A 279 8.41 -13.59 -9.22
C ALA A 279 7.26 -13.17 -10.15
N LEU A 280 6.55 -12.07 -9.82
CA LEU A 280 5.44 -11.52 -10.61
C LEU A 280 5.90 -10.56 -11.71
N MET A 281 7.05 -9.90 -11.54
CA MET A 281 7.54 -8.90 -12.49
C MET A 281 7.61 -9.39 -13.95
N PRO A 282 8.09 -10.61 -14.28
CA PRO A 282 8.12 -11.07 -15.67
C PRO A 282 6.74 -11.11 -16.34
N ASP A 283 5.72 -11.61 -15.63
CA ASP A 283 4.35 -11.66 -16.16
C ASP A 283 3.76 -10.26 -16.29
N LEU A 284 4.07 -9.38 -15.32
CA LEU A 284 3.61 -8.00 -15.31
C LEU A 284 4.24 -7.20 -16.46
N GLU A 285 5.54 -7.33 -16.70
CA GLU A 285 6.22 -6.70 -17.83
C GLU A 285 5.67 -7.20 -19.17
N ALA A 286 5.42 -8.51 -19.30
CA ALA A 286 4.78 -9.07 -20.49
C ALA A 286 3.37 -8.48 -20.72
N ALA A 287 2.54 -8.39 -19.67
CA ALA A 287 1.20 -7.81 -19.74
C ALA A 287 1.21 -6.29 -19.99
N LEU A 288 2.23 -5.57 -19.52
CA LEU A 288 2.42 -4.15 -19.83
C LEU A 288 2.76 -3.94 -21.31
N ALA A 289 3.61 -4.80 -21.89
CA ALA A 289 4.00 -4.74 -23.30
C ALA A 289 2.90 -5.22 -24.26
N ASP A 290 1.99 -6.08 -23.80
CA ASP A 290 0.89 -6.58 -24.61
C ASP A 290 -0.17 -5.49 -24.87
N ALA A 291 -0.38 -5.15 -26.15
CA ALA A 291 -1.39 -4.19 -26.58
C ALA A 291 -2.83 -4.69 -26.39
N ALA A 292 -3.05 -6.01 -26.29
CA ALA A 292 -4.36 -6.59 -26.02
C ALA A 292 -4.80 -6.38 -24.56
N VAL A 293 -3.86 -6.17 -23.64
CA VAL A 293 -4.15 -5.82 -22.24
C VAL A 293 -4.50 -4.32 -22.18
N ALA A 294 -5.78 -4.02 -22.36
CA ALA A 294 -6.31 -2.66 -22.29
C ALA A 294 -6.28 -2.08 -20.87
N PRO A 295 -6.15 -0.75 -20.69
CA PRO A 295 -6.29 -0.11 -19.40
C PRO A 295 -7.60 -0.53 -18.70
N ALA A 296 -7.59 -0.59 -17.37
CA ALA A 296 -8.80 -0.81 -16.60
C ALA A 296 -9.85 0.28 -16.91
N VAL A 297 -11.10 -0.15 -16.97
CA VAL A 297 -12.28 0.72 -17.11
C VAL A 297 -13.21 0.31 -15.98
N TRP A 298 -13.52 1.26 -15.10
CA TRP A 298 -14.32 1.04 -13.90
C TRP A 298 -15.31 2.19 -13.76
N GLY A 299 -16.50 2.01 -14.33
CA GLY A 299 -17.51 3.05 -14.43
C GLY A 299 -18.38 3.17 -13.19
N GLU A 300 -19.24 4.20 -13.16
CA GLU A 300 -20.31 4.28 -12.16
C GLU A 300 -21.37 3.17 -12.33
N GLY A 301 -21.54 2.62 -13.53
CA GLY A 301 -22.45 1.50 -13.79
C GLY A 301 -21.96 0.24 -13.07
N ASP A 302 -20.72 -0.16 -13.33
CA ASP A 302 -20.08 -1.33 -12.70
C ASP A 302 -20.16 -1.26 -11.17
N ARG A 303 -19.94 -0.07 -10.61
CA ARG A 303 -20.00 0.19 -9.16
C ARG A 303 -21.40 0.04 -8.58
N ARG A 304 -22.41 0.60 -9.26
CA ARG A 304 -23.81 0.54 -8.80
C ARG A 304 -24.34 -0.89 -8.79
N ASP A 305 -24.08 -1.65 -9.85
CA ASP A 305 -24.56 -3.02 -9.98
C ASP A 305 -24.03 -3.93 -8.85
N LEU A 306 -22.79 -3.71 -8.41
CA LEU A 306 -22.16 -4.44 -7.31
C LEU A 306 -22.64 -3.98 -5.93
N ALA A 307 -22.84 -2.67 -5.74
CA ALA A 307 -23.37 -2.12 -4.49
C ALA A 307 -24.78 -2.64 -4.20
N ASP A 308 -25.63 -2.75 -5.22
CA ASP A 308 -27.00 -3.25 -5.10
C ASP A 308 -27.06 -4.76 -4.80
N THR A 309 -26.03 -5.52 -5.19
CA THR A 309 -25.94 -6.97 -4.91
C THR A 309 -25.38 -7.26 -3.50
N SER A 310 -24.75 -6.27 -2.87
CA SER A 310 -24.03 -6.42 -1.59
C SER A 310 -24.82 -5.92 -0.36
N ALA A 311 -25.99 -5.31 -0.57
CA ALA A 311 -26.90 -4.79 0.46
C ALA A 311 -27.92 -5.83 0.93
#